data_AF-A0A1L3J8R9-F1
#
_entry.id   AF-A0A1L3J8R9-F1
#
_cell.length_a   1.000
_cell.length_b   1.000
_cell.length_c   1.000
_cell.angle_alpha   90.00
_cell.angle_beta   90.00
_cell.angle_gamma   90.00
#
_symmetry.space_group_name_H-M   'P 1'
#
loop_
_entity.id
_entity.type
_entity.pdbx_description
1 polymer ?
#
loop_
_entity_poly.entity_id
_entity_poly.type
_entity_poly.pdbx_seq_one_letter_code
_entity_poly.pdbx_strand_id
1 'polypeptide(L)'
;MVYAKKGFNMNVYLVTHAHELEFYAEHEKIIGIYSTQENAEEAINKLKLKAGFCERIEDFQIEEHIVDEDSWREGFATITHILKNGRKLVVCVPTWAKNDLEMRQKMSDEE
;
A
#
# COMPACT_ATOMS: atom_id res chain seq x y z
N MET A 1 3.07 19.49 -33.23
CA MET A 1 2.98 20.59 -32.26
C MET A 1 2.97 19.95 -30.87
N VAL A 2 4.13 19.84 -30.22
CA VAL A 2 4.27 19.17 -28.92
C VAL A 2 4.18 20.27 -27.87
N TYR A 3 3.10 20.30 -27.09
CA TYR A 3 3.01 21.19 -25.95
C TYR A 3 4.00 20.69 -24.90
N ALA A 4 5.03 21.48 -24.61
CA ALA A 4 5.81 21.27 -23.40
C ALA A 4 4.88 21.53 -22.21
N LYS A 5 4.47 20.48 -21.48
CA LYS A 5 3.82 20.62 -20.18
C LYS A 5 4.82 21.34 -19.27
N LYS A 6 4.72 22.67 -19.18
CA LYS A 6 5.31 23.40 -18.07
C LYS A 6 4.34 23.29 -16.90
N GLY A 7 4.26 22.09 -16.34
CA GLY A 7 3.46 21.79 -15.17
C GLY A 7 4.20 22.27 -13.93
N PHE A 8 3.50 22.96 -13.03
CA PHE A 8 4.00 23.13 -11.68
C PHE A 8 3.80 21.79 -10.98
N ASN A 9 4.89 21.09 -10.67
CA ASN A 9 4.83 19.85 -9.89
C ASN A 9 4.34 20.22 -8.49
N MET A 10 3.09 19.86 -8.21
CA MET A 10 2.46 20.11 -6.92
C MET A 10 2.66 18.88 -6.05
N ASN A 11 3.30 19.04 -4.90
CA ASN A 11 3.38 17.99 -3.90
C ASN A 11 2.01 17.82 -3.24
N VAL A 12 1.62 16.58 -3.05
CA VAL A 12 0.42 16.15 -2.36
C VAL A 12 0.77 15.06 -1.36
N TYR A 13 -0.11 14.88 -0.37
CA TYR A 13 0.11 13.99 0.76
C TYR A 13 -1.01 12.97 0.79
N LEU A 14 -0.68 11.71 0.50
CA LEU A 14 -1.59 10.58 0.59
C LEU A 14 -1.64 10.10 2.03
N VAL A 15 -2.83 10.02 2.60
CA VAL A 15 -3.06 9.40 3.92
C VAL A 15 -3.69 8.03 3.73
N THR A 16 -3.07 7.01 4.30
CA THR A 16 -3.57 5.63 4.30
C THR A 16 -3.64 5.09 5.72
N HIS A 17 -4.45 4.05 5.91
CA HIS A 17 -4.48 3.21 7.10
C HIS A 17 -4.33 1.76 6.66
N ALA A 18 -3.16 1.18 6.92
CA ALA A 18 -2.80 -0.15 6.46
C ALA A 18 -2.22 -0.98 7.60
N HIS A 19 -2.61 -2.26 7.63
CA HIS A 19 -1.94 -3.28 8.42
C HIS A 19 -1.90 -4.58 7.64
N GLU A 20 -0.84 -5.33 7.86
CA GLU A 20 -0.68 -6.66 7.32
C GLU A 20 -1.65 -7.62 8.03
N LEU A 21 -2.46 -8.33 7.24
CA LEU A 21 -3.14 -9.54 7.71
C LEU A 21 -2.30 -10.77 7.34
N GLU A 22 -2.71 -11.93 7.85
CA GLU A 22 -2.13 -13.21 7.45
C GLU A 22 -2.08 -13.37 5.93
N PHE A 23 -0.99 -13.95 5.43
CA PHE A 23 -0.75 -14.22 4.00
C PHE A 23 -0.62 -12.98 3.11
N TYR A 24 -0.06 -11.88 3.62
CA TYR A 24 0.19 -10.65 2.85
C TYR A 24 -1.08 -10.02 2.29
N ALA A 25 -2.23 -10.30 2.92
CA ALA A 25 -3.46 -9.58 2.63
C ALA A 25 -3.40 -8.23 3.35
N GLU A 26 -2.87 -7.21 2.68
CA GLU A 26 -2.90 -5.84 3.18
C GLU A 26 -4.33 -5.29 3.04
N HIS A 27 -4.89 -4.79 4.13
CA HIS A 27 -6.16 -4.05 4.11
C HIS A 27 -5.89 -2.55 4.18
N GLU A 28 -5.29 -2.03 3.12
CA GLU A 28 -5.07 -0.59 2.97
C GLU A 28 -6.39 0.15 2.75
N LYS A 29 -6.58 1.24 3.49
CA LYS A 29 -7.69 2.19 3.31
C LYS A 29 -7.09 3.53 2.97
N ILE A 30 -7.37 4.04 1.78
CA ILE A 30 -7.09 5.44 1.44
C ILE A 30 -8.06 6.31 2.24
N ILE A 31 -7.49 7.21 3.03
CA ILE A 31 -8.24 8.20 3.81
C ILE A 31 -8.47 9.46 2.96
N GLY A 32 -7.45 9.89 2.22
CA GLY A 32 -7.53 11.04 1.35
C GLY A 32 -6.18 11.47 0.79
N ILE A 33 -6.21 12.40 -0.17
CA ILE A 33 -5.04 13.06 -0.75
C ILE A 33 -5.17 14.55 -0.46
N TYR A 34 -4.14 15.14 0.13
CA TYR A 34 -4.15 16.50 0.64
C TYR A 34 -3.09 17.36 -0.04
N SER A 35 -3.36 18.65 -0.23
CA SER A 35 -2.43 19.59 -0.86
C SER A 35 -1.30 20.07 0.07
N THR A 36 -1.41 19.80 1.37
CA THR A 36 -0.40 20.15 2.38
C THR A 36 -0.32 19.07 3.44
N GLN A 37 0.82 18.97 4.11
CA GLN A 37 1.06 17.99 5.17
C GLN A 37 0.13 18.24 6.36
N GLU A 38 -0.12 19.50 6.73
CA GLU A 38 -0.95 19.86 7.87
C GLU A 38 -2.40 19.38 7.70
N ASN A 39 -2.93 19.46 6.46
CA ASN A 39 -4.27 18.97 6.15
C ASN A 39 -4.35 17.44 6.27
N ALA A 40 -3.29 16.72 5.89
CA ALA A 40 -3.17 15.28 6.06
C ALA A 40 -3.15 14.90 7.55
N GLU A 41 -2.35 15.60 8.36
CA GLU A 41 -2.30 15.41 9.81
C GLU A 41 -3.65 15.72 10.49
N GLU A 42 -4.36 16.76 10.04
CA GLU A 42 -5.69 17.09 10.56
C GLU A 42 -6.71 15.97 10.26
N ALA A 43 -6.62 15.32 9.10
CA ALA A 43 -7.46 14.19 8.75
C ALA A 43 -7.25 12.99 9.68
N ILE A 44 -6.00 12.66 10.00
CA ILE A 44 -5.67 11.62 10.98
C ILE A 44 -6.24 11.99 12.35
N ASN A 45 -6.06 13.25 12.78
CA ASN A 45 -6.59 13.71 14.07
C ASN A 45 -8.12 13.59 14.18
N LYS A 46 -8.85 13.80 13.07
CA LYS A 46 -10.32 13.62 13.02
C LYS A 46 -10.74 12.15 13.10
N LEU A 47 -9.93 11.24 12.55
CA LEU A 47 -10.29 9.82 12.38
C LEU A 47 -9.76 8.91 13.48
N LYS A 48 -8.66 9.26 14.14
CA LYS A 48 -8.04 8.42 15.19
C LYS A 48 -8.95 8.11 16.39
N LEU A 49 -10.09 8.81 16.53
CA LEU A 49 -11.08 8.57 17.58
C LEU A 49 -12.31 7.78 17.09
N LYS A 50 -12.38 7.41 15.81
CA LYS A 50 -13.48 6.63 15.24
C LYS A 50 -13.26 5.14 15.51
N ALA A 51 -14.37 4.41 15.62
CA ALA A 51 -14.35 2.96 15.86
C ALA A 51 -13.49 2.24 14.81
N GLY A 52 -12.74 1.24 15.25
CA GLY A 52 -11.73 0.53 14.43
C GLY A 52 -10.40 1.29 14.33
N PHE A 53 -10.42 2.57 13.96
CA PHE A 53 -9.19 3.37 13.86
C PHE A 53 -8.56 3.68 15.22
N CYS A 54 -9.37 3.87 16.26
CA CYS A 54 -8.87 4.15 17.61
C CYS A 54 -8.11 2.98 18.26
N GLU A 55 -8.28 1.77 17.75
CA GLU A 55 -7.58 0.57 18.24
C GLU A 55 -6.20 0.40 17.59
N ARG A 56 -5.94 1.09 16.49
CA ARG A 56 -4.73 0.97 15.67
C ARG A 56 -4.34 2.32 15.07
N ILE A 57 -3.94 3.25 15.92
CA ILE A 57 -3.64 4.64 15.54
C ILE A 57 -2.27 4.72 14.85
N GLU A 58 -1.36 3.83 15.21
CA GLU A 58 -0.02 3.68 14.65
C GLU A 58 0.00 3.22 13.19
N ASP A 59 -1.11 2.66 12.70
CA ASP A 59 -1.25 2.15 11.33
C ASP A 59 -1.58 3.27 10.31
N PHE A 60 -1.77 4.52 10.76
CA PHE A 60 -1.91 5.66 9.84
C PHE A 60 -0.55 6.03 9.24
N GLN A 61 -0.52 6.24 7.93
CA GLN A 61 0.67 6.64 7.19
C GLN A 61 0.38 7.90 6.37
N ILE A 62 1.39 8.75 6.20
CA ILE A 62 1.37 9.89 5.30
C ILE A 62 2.54 9.71 4.32
N GLU A 63 2.25 9.69 3.04
CA GLU A 63 3.25 9.64 1.98
C GLU A 63 3.17 10.89 1.10
N GLU A 64 4.33 11.45 0.76
CA GLU A 64 4.42 12.58 -0.17
C GLU A 64 4.55 12.08 -1.60
N HIS A 65 3.72 12.63 -2.49
CA HIS A 65 3.67 12.30 -3.91
C HIS A 65 3.62 13.58 -4.75
N ILE A 66 4.02 13.50 -6.02
CA ILE A 66 3.89 14.59 -6.97
C ILE A 66 2.69 14.32 -7.88
N VAL A 67 1.86 15.33 -8.08
CA VAL A 67 0.72 15.25 -9.02
C VAL A 67 1.22 14.96 -10.44
N ASP A 68 0.48 14.11 -11.16
CA ASP A 68 0.79 13.62 -12.51
C ASP A 68 2.06 12.74 -12.60
N GLU A 69 2.55 12.20 -11.49
CA GLU A 69 3.62 11.20 -11.47
C GLU A 69 3.11 9.79 -11.13
N ASP A 70 3.66 8.77 -11.79
CA ASP A 70 3.34 7.37 -11.55
C ASP A 70 4.22 6.82 -10.41
N SER A 71 3.61 6.53 -9.26
CA SER A 71 4.34 5.97 -8.09
C SER A 71 4.63 4.47 -8.24
N TRP A 72 3.91 3.75 -9.09
CA TRP A 72 4.11 2.32 -9.38
C TRP A 72 4.53 2.13 -10.84
N ARG A 73 5.75 1.64 -11.08
CA ARG A 73 6.32 1.57 -12.44
C ARG A 73 6.75 0.16 -12.85
N GLU A 74 6.85 -0.75 -11.90
CA GLU A 74 7.50 -2.06 -12.03
C GLU A 74 6.53 -3.18 -12.44
N GLY A 75 5.22 -2.90 -12.52
CA GLY A 75 4.17 -3.91 -12.75
C GLY A 75 3.93 -4.81 -11.54
N PHE A 76 3.11 -5.85 -11.68
CA PHE A 76 2.77 -6.79 -10.60
C PHE A 76 3.00 -8.24 -11.03
N ALA A 77 3.20 -9.12 -10.06
CA ALA A 77 3.28 -10.57 -10.25
C ALA A 77 2.10 -11.26 -9.55
N THR A 78 1.64 -12.37 -10.12
CA THR A 78 0.59 -13.21 -9.52
C THR A 78 1.20 -14.49 -8.96
N ILE A 79 0.92 -14.78 -7.69
CA ILE A 79 1.37 -15.98 -7.00
C ILE A 79 0.15 -16.79 -6.59
N THR A 80 0.22 -18.10 -6.75
CA THR A 80 -0.85 -19.03 -6.33
C THR A 80 -0.33 -19.91 -5.20
N HIS A 81 -0.91 -19.75 -4.01
CA HIS A 81 -0.68 -20.63 -2.87
C HIS A 81 -1.75 -21.72 -2.82
N ILE A 82 -1.34 -22.97 -2.64
CA ILE A 82 -2.27 -24.07 -2.35
C ILE A 82 -2.35 -24.24 -0.84
N LEU A 83 -3.52 -23.98 -0.28
CA LEU A 83 -3.77 -24.13 1.15
C LEU A 83 -3.91 -25.61 1.50
N LYS A 84 -3.71 -25.94 2.79
CA LYS A 84 -3.79 -27.32 3.32
C LYS A 84 -5.10 -28.03 3.00
N ASN A 85 -6.20 -27.30 2.80
CA ASN A 85 -7.51 -27.82 2.44
C ASN A 85 -7.73 -27.99 0.92
N GLY A 86 -6.68 -27.84 0.10
CA GLY A 86 -6.73 -27.94 -1.36
C GLY A 86 -7.26 -26.69 -2.07
N ARG A 87 -7.69 -25.66 -1.34
CA ARG A 87 -8.09 -24.37 -1.95
C ARG A 87 -6.88 -23.63 -2.48
N LYS A 88 -7.07 -22.93 -3.60
CA LYS A 88 -6.07 -22.01 -4.15
C LYS A 88 -6.34 -20.60 -3.64
N LEU A 89 -5.31 -19.96 -3.10
CA LEU A 89 -5.27 -18.54 -2.80
C LEU A 89 -4.40 -17.87 -3.86
N VAL A 90 -4.96 -16.91 -4.60
CA VAL A 90 -4.25 -16.16 -5.63
C VAL A 90 -3.99 -14.76 -5.09
N VAL A 91 -2.73 -14.36 -5.02
CA VAL A 91 -2.30 -13.05 -4.50
C VAL A 91 -1.54 -12.32 -5.60
N CYS A 92 -1.81 -11.02 -5.74
CA CYS A 92 -1.03 -10.14 -6.60
C CYS A 92 -0.07 -9.35 -5.73
N VAL A 93 1.21 -9.39 -6.06
CA VAL A 93 2.27 -8.74 -5.29
C VAL A 93 3.13 -7.88 -6.21
N PRO A 94 3.83 -6.86 -5.67
CA PRO A 94 4.90 -6.20 -6.40
C PRO A 94 5.91 -7.21 -6.97
N THR A 95 6.49 -6.91 -8.13
CA THR A 95 7.42 -7.83 -8.79
C THR A 95 8.65 -8.18 -7.93
N TRP A 96 9.10 -7.28 -7.06
CA TRP A 96 10.19 -7.54 -6.11
C TRP A 96 9.79 -8.53 -5.01
N ALA A 97 8.56 -8.46 -4.50
CA ALA A 97 8.07 -9.31 -3.41
C ALA A 97 7.96 -10.80 -3.82
N LYS A 98 7.85 -11.07 -5.12
CA LYS A 98 7.85 -12.43 -5.65
C LYS A 98 9.13 -13.20 -5.29
N ASN A 99 10.29 -12.55 -5.37
CA ASN A 99 11.58 -13.20 -5.11
C ASN A 99 11.72 -13.57 -3.62
N ASP A 100 11.25 -12.70 -2.73
CA ASP A 100 11.27 -12.94 -1.27
C ASP A 100 10.33 -14.09 -0.88
N LEU A 101 9.18 -14.22 -1.56
CA LEU A 101 8.22 -15.30 -1.34
C LEU A 101 8.76 -16.67 -1.80
N GLU A 102 9.41 -16.71 -2.97
CA GLU A 102 10.05 -17.94 -3.45
C GLU A 102 11.18 -18.42 -2.52
N MET A 103 11.88 -17.51 -1.84
CA MET A 103 12.90 -17.86 -0.84
C MET A 103 12.29 -18.38 0.48
N ARG A 104 11.27 -17.70 1.01
CA ARG A 104 10.61 -18.12 2.26
C ARG A 104 9.92 -19.48 2.15
N GLN A 105 9.36 -19.79 0.98
CA GLN A 105 8.70 -21.07 0.74
C GLN A 105 9.70 -22.23 0.62
N LYS A 106 10.91 -21.99 0.09
CA LYS A 106 11.99 -22.99 0.10
C LYS A 106 12.49 -23.29 1.51
N MET A 107 12.57 -22.30 2.39
CA MET A 107 12.97 -22.51 3.79
C MET A 107 11.94 -23.31 4.61
N SER A 108 10.64 -23.23 4.29
CA SER A 108 9.61 -24.02 4.98
C SER A 108 9.46 -25.45 4.50
N ASP A 109 9.92 -25.75 3.28
CA ASP A 109 9.86 -27.09 2.69
C ASP A 109 11.12 -27.94 3.00
N GLU A 110 12.16 -27.32 3.58
CA GLU A 110 13.42 -27.96 3.98
C GLU A 110 13.51 -28.31 5.49
N GLU A 111 12.47 -28.03 6.29
CA GLU A 111 12.30 -28.50 7.69
C GLU A 111 11.35 -29.73 7.79
#